data_AF-A0A9E5IA19-F1
#
_entry.id   AF-A0A9E5IA19-F1
#
_cell.length_a   1.000
_cell.length_b   1.000
_cell.length_c   1.000
_cell.angle_alpha   90.00
_cell.angle_beta   90.00
_cell.angle_gamma   90.00
#
_symmetry.space_group_name_H-M   'P 1'
#
loop_
_entity.id
_entity.type
_entity.pdbx_description
1 polymer ?
#
loop_
_entity_poly.entity_id
_entity_poly.type
_entity_poly.pdbx_seq_one_letter_code
_entity_poly.pdbx_strand_id
1 'polypeptide(L)'
;MNQGLSLIQRCPRDGEEIPLLKFNRHQNTIVTSTPTLALALIAAYFVFVFGSLILRGREISGPWWYLLRSFFPNWRFYHGFGSQPRLFIRFQQPDDEWSAWQMFMPRATFSFIDLFHNPRNNLLLANQNLVDHLAFDIQTLPEGTSASELVSYHMVLQLAHSLVQQQGLTGYRWQFQVLQVPPLQTPNESMTILLSPVLQA
;
A
#
# COMPACT_ATOMS: atom_id res chain seq x y z
N MET A 1 47.85 -6.94 -64.58
CA MET A 1 46.92 -7.85 -65.26
C MET A 1 45.52 -7.27 -65.15
N ASN A 2 44.81 -7.19 -66.30
CA ASN A 2 43.44 -6.69 -66.58
C ASN A 2 43.23 -5.17 -66.37
N GLN A 3 43.25 -4.29 -67.37
CA GLN A 3 42.49 -4.14 -68.63
C GLN A 3 40.97 -3.89 -68.50
N GLY A 4 40.54 -2.75 -69.06
CA GLY A 4 39.21 -2.48 -69.62
C GLY A 4 38.27 -1.67 -68.71
N LEU A 5 37.52 -0.68 -69.16
CA LEU A 5 37.37 -0.08 -70.49
C LEU A 5 36.61 1.25 -70.29
N SER A 6 36.88 2.22 -71.17
CA SER A 6 36.25 3.53 -71.25
C SER A 6 34.71 3.51 -71.20
N LEU A 7 34.10 4.48 -70.51
CA LEU A 7 32.83 5.02 -70.98
C LEU A 7 32.85 6.54 -70.94
N ILE A 8 33.03 7.08 -72.14
CA ILE A 8 32.89 8.47 -72.56
C ILE A 8 31.47 8.93 -72.20
N GLN A 9 31.36 9.85 -71.25
CA GLN A 9 30.09 10.50 -70.93
C GLN A 9 29.78 11.52 -72.04
N ARG A 10 29.08 11.07 -73.09
CA ARG A 10 28.58 11.92 -74.17
C ARG A 10 27.62 12.97 -73.57
N CYS A 11 27.86 14.23 -73.90
CA CYS A 11 26.84 15.27 -73.77
C CYS A 11 25.69 14.93 -74.72
N PRO A 12 24.41 14.90 -74.27
CA PRO A 12 23.29 14.66 -75.15
C PRO A 12 23.17 15.79 -76.17
N ARG A 13 23.05 15.39 -77.43
CA ARG A 13 22.87 16.25 -78.61
C ARG A 13 21.39 16.65 -78.68
N ASP A 14 21.15 17.87 -79.13
CA ASP A 14 19.83 18.50 -79.25
C ASP A 14 18.77 17.54 -79.83
N GLY A 15 17.70 17.29 -79.07
CA GLY A 15 16.48 16.63 -79.57
C GLY A 15 16.08 15.29 -78.94
N GLU A 16 16.67 14.85 -77.83
CA GLU A 16 16.24 13.63 -77.12
C GLU A 16 15.38 13.97 -75.90
N GLU A 17 14.09 13.64 -75.95
CA GLU A 17 13.14 13.88 -74.86
C GLU A 17 13.60 13.17 -73.57
N ILE A 18 13.87 13.96 -72.54
CA ILE A 18 14.10 13.47 -71.18
C ILE A 18 12.82 12.74 -70.76
N PRO A 19 12.85 11.43 -70.41
CA PRO A 19 11.68 10.79 -69.84
C PRO A 19 11.42 11.48 -68.51
N LEU A 20 10.35 12.29 -68.47
CA LEU A 20 9.79 12.85 -67.26
C LEU A 20 9.53 11.68 -66.31
N LEU A 21 10.43 11.53 -65.33
CA LEU A 21 10.16 10.77 -64.13
C LEU A 21 8.86 11.33 -63.57
N LYS A 22 7.75 10.64 -63.86
CA LYS A 22 6.45 10.87 -63.23
C LYS A 22 6.67 10.59 -61.75
N PHE A 23 7.01 11.65 -61.03
CA PHE A 23 7.08 11.65 -59.58
C PHE A 23 5.64 11.46 -59.10
N ASN A 24 5.24 10.19 -58.96
CA ASN A 24 3.95 9.80 -58.44
C ASN A 24 3.94 10.18 -56.97
N ARG A 25 3.53 11.42 -56.68
CA ARG A 25 3.25 11.91 -55.34
C ARG A 25 1.95 11.27 -54.87
N HIS A 26 1.99 9.96 -54.55
CA HIS A 26 1.01 9.40 -53.65
C HIS A 26 1.20 10.11 -52.32
N GLN A 27 0.25 11.02 -52.06
CA GLN A 27 0.11 11.73 -50.81
C GLN A 27 -0.08 10.68 -49.72
N ASN A 28 0.93 10.48 -48.88
CA ASN A 28 0.74 9.85 -47.58
C ASN A 28 -0.12 10.82 -46.76
N THR A 29 -1.44 10.68 -46.84
CA THR A 29 -2.37 11.23 -45.87
C THR A 29 -2.09 10.53 -44.54
N ILE A 30 -1.18 11.09 -43.75
CA ILE A 30 -1.11 10.80 -42.32
C ILE A 30 -2.41 11.37 -41.75
N VAL A 31 -3.43 10.53 -41.64
CA VAL A 31 -4.66 10.85 -40.94
C VAL A 31 -4.30 11.03 -39.47
N THR A 32 -4.05 12.27 -39.05
CA THR A 32 -3.91 12.65 -37.64
C THR A 32 -5.28 12.70 -36.98
N SER A 33 -5.98 11.55 -36.94
CA SER A 33 -7.26 11.39 -36.23
C SER A 33 -7.06 10.87 -34.80
N THR A 34 -6.07 11.38 -34.09
CA THR A 34 -5.80 11.04 -32.68
C THR A 34 -6.34 12.02 -31.62
N PRO A 35 -6.66 13.32 -31.89
CA PRO A 35 -7.06 14.20 -30.81
C PRO A 35 -8.46 13.89 -30.27
N THR A 36 -9.37 13.39 -31.10
CA THR A 36 -10.76 13.07 -30.69
C THR A 36 -10.83 11.87 -29.75
N LEU A 37 -10.07 10.81 -30.02
CA LEU A 37 -9.99 9.64 -29.15
C LEU A 37 -9.31 9.98 -27.83
N ALA A 38 -8.21 10.74 -27.86
CA ALA A 38 -7.53 11.18 -26.65
C ALA A 38 -8.45 12.06 -25.79
N LEU A 39 -9.17 13.02 -26.39
CA LEU A 39 -10.11 13.87 -25.68
C LEU A 39 -11.28 13.06 -25.09
N ALA A 40 -11.80 12.08 -25.83
CA ALA A 40 -12.84 11.18 -25.35
C ALA A 40 -12.37 10.32 -24.17
N LEU A 41 -11.15 9.79 -24.21
CA LEU A 41 -10.56 9.02 -23.11
C LEU A 41 -10.29 9.90 -21.88
N ILE A 42 -9.81 11.13 -22.07
CA ILE A 42 -9.61 12.10 -20.99
C ILE A 42 -10.95 12.47 -20.36
N ALA A 43 -11.97 12.78 -21.16
CA ALA A 43 -13.31 13.09 -20.67
C ALA A 43 -13.92 11.89 -19.92
N ALA A 44 -13.80 10.68 -20.47
CA ALA A 44 -14.26 9.45 -19.83
C ALA A 44 -13.52 9.20 -18.50
N TYR A 45 -12.21 9.45 -18.45
CA TYR A 45 -11.43 9.38 -17.21
C TYR A 45 -11.95 10.36 -16.16
N PHE A 46 -12.18 11.62 -16.52
CA PHE A 46 -12.71 12.61 -15.56
C PHE A 46 -14.14 12.30 -15.11
N VAL A 47 -15.00 11.82 -16.01
CA VAL A 47 -16.37 11.38 -15.66
C VAL A 47 -16.30 10.17 -14.71
N PHE A 48 -15.41 9.22 -14.96
CA PHE A 48 -15.19 8.06 -14.10
C PHE A 48 -14.68 8.48 -12.71
N VAL A 49 -13.65 9.34 -12.67
CA VAL A 49 -13.10 9.87 -11.41
C VAL A 49 -14.19 10.65 -10.66
N PHE A 50 -14.89 11.57 -11.31
CA PHE A 50 -15.95 12.36 -10.68
C PHE A 50 -17.12 11.50 -10.20
N GLY A 51 -17.52 10.50 -10.99
CA GLY A 51 -18.51 9.50 -10.59
C GLY A 51 -18.06 8.70 -9.36
N SER A 52 -16.81 8.23 -9.34
CA SER A 52 -16.25 7.53 -8.18
C SER A 52 -16.16 8.41 -6.93
N LEU A 53 -15.91 9.70 -7.09
CA LEU A 53 -15.88 10.69 -6.00
C LEU A 53 -17.28 10.97 -5.45
N ILE A 54 -18.31 10.98 -6.30
CA ILE A 54 -19.71 11.12 -5.86
C ILE A 54 -20.20 9.85 -5.16
N LEU A 55 -19.77 8.68 -5.63
CA LEU A 55 -20.08 7.38 -5.01
C LEU A 55 -19.30 7.12 -3.71
N ARG A 56 -18.39 8.02 -3.33
CA ARG A 56 -17.45 7.95 -2.18
C ARG A 56 -18.12 8.12 -0.81
N GLY A 57 -19.41 7.82 -0.70
CA GLY A 57 -20.19 7.86 0.54
C GLY A 57 -20.60 6.48 1.07
N ARG A 58 -20.38 5.41 0.32
CA ARG A 58 -20.68 4.05 0.77
C ARG A 58 -19.39 3.41 1.26
N GLU A 59 -19.23 3.30 2.58
CA GLU A 59 -18.29 2.32 3.12
C GLU A 59 -18.73 0.95 2.61
N ILE A 60 -17.99 0.43 1.63
CA ILE A 60 -18.22 -0.92 1.12
C ILE A 60 -17.66 -1.88 2.17
N SER A 61 -18.46 -2.16 3.20
CA SER A 61 -18.16 -3.10 4.27
C SER A 61 -18.46 -4.53 3.79
N GLY A 62 -17.54 -5.10 3.02
CA GLY A 62 -17.56 -6.53 2.67
C GLY A 62 -16.45 -7.29 3.41
N PRO A 63 -16.65 -8.58 3.79
CA PRO A 63 -15.64 -9.38 4.50
C PRO A 63 -14.27 -9.41 3.80
N TRP A 64 -14.27 -9.43 2.46
CA TRP A 64 -13.07 -9.45 1.61
C TRP A 64 -12.43 -8.07 1.42
N TRP A 65 -13.26 -7.01 1.32
CA TRP A 65 -12.78 -5.63 1.21
C TRP A 65 -12.12 -5.15 2.51
N TYR A 66 -12.51 -5.73 3.64
CA TYR A 66 -11.92 -5.48 4.94
C TYR A 66 -10.45 -5.96 5.03
N LEU A 67 -10.17 -7.17 4.54
CA LEU A 67 -8.79 -7.68 4.42
C LEU A 67 -7.96 -6.82 3.46
N LEU A 68 -8.56 -6.37 2.35
CA LEU A 68 -7.87 -5.50 1.41
C LEU A 68 -7.53 -4.14 2.02
N ARG A 69 -8.36 -3.62 2.94
CA ARG A 69 -8.14 -2.34 3.61
C ARG A 69 -6.85 -2.32 4.45
N SER A 70 -6.44 -3.43 5.07
CA SER A 70 -5.18 -3.47 5.84
C SER A 70 -3.92 -3.34 4.99
N PHE A 71 -4.01 -3.67 3.69
CA PHE A 71 -2.92 -3.46 2.73
C PHE A 71 -2.84 -2.02 2.21
N PHE A 72 -3.93 -1.24 2.32
CA PHE A 72 -3.91 0.16 1.95
C PHE A 72 -3.54 1.02 3.17
N PRO A 73 -2.55 1.92 3.04
CA PRO A 73 -2.13 2.75 4.16
C PRO A 73 -3.31 3.55 4.71
N ASN A 74 -3.46 3.61 6.02
CA ASN A 74 -4.43 4.51 6.64
C ASN A 74 -3.93 5.95 6.45
N TRP A 75 -4.63 6.75 5.64
CA TRP A 75 -4.22 8.12 5.34
C TRP A 75 -4.19 9.02 6.59
N ARG A 76 -4.78 8.58 7.71
CA ARG A 76 -4.65 9.22 9.02
C ARG A 76 -3.21 9.29 9.52
N PHE A 77 -2.32 8.39 9.06
CA PHE A 77 -0.88 8.49 9.31
C PHE A 77 -0.31 9.87 8.94
N TYR A 78 -0.85 10.52 7.89
CA TYR A 78 -0.35 11.79 7.39
C TYR A 78 -1.03 13.02 8.02
N HIS A 79 -2.07 12.86 8.84
CA HIS A 79 -2.89 13.98 9.35
C HIS A 79 -2.45 14.51 10.72
N GLY A 80 -1.17 14.32 11.09
CA GLY A 80 -0.55 15.02 12.21
C GLY A 80 -0.52 14.25 13.53
N PHE A 81 0.14 14.88 14.51
CA PHE A 81 0.60 14.37 15.81
C PHE A 81 -0.53 13.97 16.78
N GLY A 82 -1.39 13.04 16.38
CA GLY A 82 -2.40 12.43 17.25
C GLY A 82 -1.86 11.27 18.07
N SER A 83 -2.59 10.87 19.10
CA SER A 83 -2.31 9.63 19.82
C SER A 83 -2.34 8.45 18.85
N GLN A 84 -1.40 7.51 18.99
CA GLN A 84 -1.28 6.33 18.13
C GLN A 84 -1.55 5.07 18.95
N PRO A 85 -2.35 4.13 18.45
CA PRO A 85 -2.57 2.89 19.15
C PRO A 85 -1.29 2.04 19.11
N ARG A 86 -0.89 1.53 20.27
CA ARG A 86 0.32 0.72 20.46
C ARG A 86 -0.06 -0.61 21.06
N LEU A 87 0.50 -1.68 20.50
CA LEU A 87 0.33 -3.04 20.98
C LEU A 87 1.36 -3.35 22.07
N PHE A 88 0.87 -3.80 23.22
CA PHE A 88 1.67 -4.32 24.31
C PHE A 88 1.30 -5.77 24.59
N ILE A 89 2.29 -6.58 24.96
CA ILE A 89 2.13 -7.99 25.29
C ILE A 89 2.78 -8.22 26.66
N ARG A 90 2.17 -9.07 27.47
CA ARG A 90 2.76 -9.61 28.70
C ARG A 90 2.57 -11.11 28.77
N PHE A 91 3.42 -11.75 29.55
CA PHE A 91 3.45 -13.19 29.73
C PHE A 91 3.24 -13.52 31.20
N GLN A 92 2.61 -14.65 31.47
CA GLN A 92 2.54 -15.24 32.80
C GLN A 92 3.58 -16.35 32.87
N GLN A 93 4.55 -16.19 33.77
CA GLN A 93 5.56 -17.20 34.03
C GLN A 93 4.95 -18.45 34.67
N PRO A 94 5.65 -19.60 34.66
CA PRO A 94 5.19 -20.83 35.31
C PRO A 94 4.89 -20.67 36.80
N ASP A 95 5.56 -19.70 37.45
CA ASP A 95 5.36 -19.33 38.87
C ASP A 95 4.14 -18.42 39.09
N ASP A 96 3.24 -18.32 38.10
CA ASP A 96 2.01 -17.52 38.09
C ASP A 96 2.22 -15.99 38.12
N GLU A 97 3.46 -15.53 38.16
CA GLU A 97 3.82 -14.10 38.08
C GLU A 97 3.72 -13.53 36.67
N TRP A 98 3.17 -12.32 36.56
CA TRP A 98 3.06 -11.60 35.29
C TRP A 98 4.31 -10.78 34.99
N SER A 99 4.82 -10.90 33.76
CA SER A 99 5.89 -10.04 33.26
C SER A 99 5.41 -8.60 33.11
N ALA A 100 6.37 -7.67 33.08
CA ALA A 100 6.10 -6.30 32.66
C ALA A 100 5.54 -6.27 31.23
N TRP A 101 4.71 -5.25 30.94
CA TRP A 101 4.18 -5.01 29.61
C TRP A 101 5.30 -4.62 28.63
N GLN A 102 5.44 -5.38 27.55
CA GLN A 102 6.40 -5.14 26.49
C GLN A 102 5.73 -4.52 25.25
N MET A 103 6.26 -3.39 24.77
CA MET A 103 5.81 -2.80 23.50
C MET A 103 6.42 -3.57 22.32
N PHE A 104 5.58 -4.00 21.37
CA PHE A 104 6.05 -4.88 20.30
C PHE A 104 6.56 -4.15 19.04
N MET A 105 6.07 -2.96 18.75
CA MET A 105 6.41 -2.22 17.51
C MET A 105 7.09 -0.89 17.85
N PRO A 106 8.38 -0.91 18.28
CA PRO A 106 9.13 0.31 18.49
C PRO A 106 9.34 1.05 17.17
N ARG A 107 9.59 2.36 17.25
CA ARG A 107 9.86 3.19 16.06
C ARG A 107 11.07 2.64 15.31
N ALA A 108 10.91 2.46 14.00
CA ALA A 108 12.02 2.06 13.15
C ALA A 108 13.10 3.15 13.12
N THR A 109 14.35 2.72 13.17
CA THR A 109 15.51 3.59 13.01
C THR A 109 15.69 3.91 11.53
N PHE A 110 15.99 5.16 11.21
CA PHE A 110 16.25 5.56 9.83
C PHE A 110 17.56 4.98 9.31
N SER A 111 17.54 4.41 8.10
CA SER A 111 18.70 3.92 7.36
C SER A 111 18.63 4.38 5.92
N PHE A 112 19.77 4.66 5.28
CA PHE A 112 19.79 5.09 3.88
C PHE A 112 19.51 3.93 2.90
N ILE A 113 19.84 2.69 3.26
CA ILE A 113 19.58 1.50 2.43
C ILE A 113 18.06 1.24 2.33
N ASP A 114 17.33 1.63 3.38
CA ASP A 114 15.87 1.50 3.46
C ASP A 114 15.12 2.33 2.41
N LEU A 115 15.77 3.29 1.75
CA LEU A 115 15.15 3.98 0.60
C LEU A 115 14.96 3.04 -0.60
N PHE A 116 15.83 2.04 -0.73
CA PHE A 116 15.83 1.14 -1.89
C PHE A 116 15.26 -0.24 -1.57
N HIS A 117 15.47 -0.74 -0.35
CA HIS A 117 14.97 -2.07 0.05
C HIS A 117 14.61 -2.09 1.54
N ASN A 118 13.31 -2.03 1.85
CA ASN A 118 12.83 -1.98 3.23
C ASN A 118 11.69 -2.96 3.55
N PRO A 119 11.95 -4.28 3.49
CA PRO A 119 10.91 -5.28 3.67
C PRO A 119 10.44 -5.32 5.13
N ARG A 120 11.37 -5.11 6.08
CA ARG A 120 11.09 -5.18 7.52
C ARG A 120 10.27 -3.99 7.99
N ASN A 121 10.62 -2.76 7.61
CA ASN A 121 9.81 -1.60 8.01
C ASN A 121 8.47 -1.60 7.30
N ASN A 122 8.38 -2.05 6.04
CA ASN A 122 7.09 -2.21 5.36
C ASN A 122 6.18 -3.19 6.11
N LEU A 123 6.73 -4.30 6.60
CA LEU A 123 5.98 -5.23 7.45
C LEU A 123 5.58 -4.60 8.79
N LEU A 124 6.48 -3.85 9.44
CA LEU A 124 6.16 -3.13 10.68
C LEU A 124 5.07 -2.09 10.48
N LEU A 125 5.09 -1.36 9.35
CA LEU A 125 4.06 -0.40 8.96
C LEU A 125 2.73 -1.11 8.69
N ALA A 126 2.73 -2.25 8.01
CA ALA A 126 1.52 -3.05 7.80
C ALA A 126 0.93 -3.55 9.13
N ASN A 127 1.77 -4.05 10.03
CA ASN A 127 1.37 -4.49 11.37
C ASN A 127 0.82 -3.32 12.21
N GLN A 128 1.41 -2.13 12.11
CA GLN A 128 0.90 -0.94 12.78
C GLN A 128 -0.43 -0.46 12.17
N ASN A 129 -0.58 -0.48 10.84
CA ASN A 129 -1.85 -0.17 10.17
C ASN A 129 -2.97 -1.10 10.63
N LEU A 130 -2.65 -2.38 10.85
CA LEU A 130 -3.61 -3.34 11.37
C LEU A 130 -4.09 -2.98 12.78
N VAL A 131 -3.17 -2.59 13.68
CA VAL A 131 -3.50 -2.11 15.04
C VAL A 131 -4.29 -0.80 14.98
N ASP A 132 -3.97 0.10 14.04
CA ASP A 132 -4.72 1.33 13.81
C ASP A 132 -6.17 1.07 13.37
N HIS A 133 -6.39 0.07 12.52
CA HIS A 133 -7.73 -0.36 12.12
C HIS A 133 -8.52 -0.95 13.27
N LEU A 134 -7.90 -1.81 14.10
CA LEU A 134 -8.55 -2.31 15.31
C LEU A 134 -8.99 -1.17 16.24
N ALA A 135 -8.11 -0.21 16.50
CA ALA A 135 -8.42 0.91 17.39
C ALA A 135 -9.59 1.75 16.84
N PHE A 136 -9.66 1.93 15.53
CA PHE A 136 -10.78 2.61 14.88
C PHE A 136 -12.08 1.81 15.00
N ASP A 137 -12.05 0.52 14.68
CA ASP A 137 -13.24 -0.33 14.68
C ASP A 137 -13.87 -0.42 16.08
N ILE A 138 -13.03 -0.47 17.13
CA ILE A 138 -13.48 -0.42 18.54
C ILE A 138 -14.18 0.90 18.85
N GLN A 139 -13.66 2.04 18.37
CA GLN A 139 -14.28 3.35 18.61
C GLN A 139 -15.60 3.52 17.87
N THR A 140 -15.78 2.83 16.74
CA THR A 140 -17.02 2.85 15.95
C THR A 140 -18.01 1.76 16.34
N LEU A 141 -17.65 0.89 17.28
CA LEU A 141 -18.46 -0.24 17.67
C LEU A 141 -19.73 0.24 18.41
N PRO A 142 -20.93 -0.32 18.12
CA PRO A 142 -22.12 -0.03 18.89
C PRO A 142 -21.92 -0.39 20.37
N GLU A 143 -22.52 0.41 21.27
CA GLU A 143 -22.47 0.13 22.70
C GLU A 143 -23.02 -1.27 23.02
N GLY A 144 -22.23 -2.07 23.74
CA GLY A 144 -22.60 -3.43 24.18
C GLY A 144 -22.19 -4.56 23.23
N THR A 145 -21.64 -4.26 22.05
CA THR A 145 -21.04 -5.30 21.18
C THR A 145 -19.64 -5.68 21.67
N SER A 146 -19.29 -6.97 21.62
CA SER A 146 -17.96 -7.43 22.03
C SER A 146 -16.92 -7.17 20.95
N ALA A 147 -15.75 -6.64 21.33
CA ALA A 147 -14.62 -6.47 20.42
C ALA A 147 -14.15 -7.80 19.78
N SER A 148 -14.46 -8.94 20.41
CA SER A 148 -14.13 -10.27 19.88
C SER A 148 -14.85 -10.62 18.58
N GLU A 149 -15.92 -9.92 18.21
CA GLU A 149 -16.65 -10.15 16.96
C GLU A 149 -15.98 -9.47 15.75
N LEU A 150 -15.02 -8.57 16.00
CA LEU A 150 -14.33 -7.82 14.96
C LEU A 150 -13.28 -8.67 14.24
N VAL A 151 -13.25 -8.56 12.91
CA VAL A 151 -12.19 -9.19 12.10
C VAL A 151 -10.82 -8.56 12.40
N SER A 152 -10.75 -7.24 12.68
CA SER A 152 -9.52 -6.60 13.16
C SER A 152 -9.00 -7.24 14.43
N TYR A 153 -9.90 -7.57 15.36
CA TYR A 153 -9.52 -8.19 16.62
C TYR A 153 -8.86 -9.53 16.37
N HIS A 154 -9.47 -10.38 15.54
CA HIS A 154 -8.88 -11.67 15.19
C HIS A 154 -7.54 -11.55 14.45
N MET A 155 -7.39 -10.57 13.56
CA MET A 155 -6.11 -10.33 12.88
C MET A 155 -5.02 -9.85 13.85
N VAL A 156 -5.33 -8.92 14.75
CA VAL A 156 -4.38 -8.45 15.78
C VAL A 156 -4.09 -9.56 16.79
N LEU A 157 -5.06 -10.41 17.13
CA LEU A 157 -4.87 -11.59 17.95
C LEU A 157 -3.88 -12.56 17.30
N GLN A 158 -4.06 -12.87 16.01
CA GLN A 158 -3.14 -13.73 15.27
C GLN A 158 -1.75 -13.10 15.12
N LEU A 159 -1.69 -11.79 14.92
CA LEU A 159 -0.44 -11.06 14.97
C LEU A 159 0.21 -11.26 16.34
N ALA A 160 -0.43 -10.86 17.44
CA ALA A 160 0.10 -11.01 18.80
C ALA A 160 0.55 -12.45 19.10
N HIS A 161 -0.24 -13.45 18.70
CA HIS A 161 0.13 -14.86 18.83
C HIS A 161 1.41 -15.19 18.04
N SER A 162 1.54 -14.77 16.78
CA SER A 162 2.77 -14.98 16.00
C SER A 162 4.00 -14.35 16.65
N LEU A 163 3.82 -13.21 17.33
CA LEU A 163 4.88 -12.50 18.01
C LEU A 163 5.30 -13.20 19.31
N VAL A 164 4.34 -13.78 20.03
CA VAL A 164 4.58 -14.65 21.20
C VAL A 164 5.37 -15.89 20.78
N GLN A 165 4.96 -16.54 19.68
CA GLN A 165 5.65 -17.73 19.15
C GLN A 165 7.09 -17.42 18.74
N GLN A 166 7.37 -16.23 18.19
CA GLN A 166 8.73 -15.79 17.86
C GLN A 166 9.64 -15.63 19.09
N GLN A 167 9.09 -15.46 20.29
CA GLN A 167 9.88 -15.41 21.53
C GLN A 167 10.27 -16.81 22.04
N GLY A 168 9.73 -17.89 21.45
CA GLY A 168 10.05 -19.27 21.85
C GLY A 168 9.47 -19.68 23.20
N LEU A 169 8.43 -18.98 23.68
CA LEU A 169 7.77 -19.24 24.96
C LEU A 169 6.67 -20.30 24.76
N THR A 170 6.93 -21.54 25.17
CA THR A 170 5.96 -22.65 25.11
C THR A 170 5.28 -22.88 26.46
N GLY A 171 3.95 -23.01 26.48
CA GLY A 171 3.19 -23.27 27.71
C GLY A 171 2.98 -22.06 28.63
N TYR A 172 3.35 -20.85 28.19
CA TYR A 172 3.09 -19.61 28.91
C TYR A 172 1.65 -19.14 28.65
N ARG A 173 1.02 -18.55 29.66
CA ARG A 173 -0.18 -17.74 29.41
C ARG A 173 0.24 -16.35 28.97
N TRP A 174 -0.53 -15.72 28.11
CA TRP A 174 -0.21 -14.41 27.59
C TRP A 174 -1.46 -13.55 27.46
N GLN A 175 -1.24 -12.24 27.46
CA GLN A 175 -2.26 -11.24 27.23
C GLN A 175 -1.68 -10.13 26.38
N PHE A 176 -2.53 -9.52 25.58
CA PHE A 176 -2.19 -8.30 24.88
C PHE A 176 -3.15 -7.17 25.25
N GLN A 177 -2.65 -5.95 25.15
CA GLN A 177 -3.45 -4.75 25.31
C GLN A 177 -3.10 -3.76 24.21
N VAL A 178 -4.07 -2.92 23.86
CA VAL A 178 -3.87 -1.82 22.94
C VAL A 178 -4.08 -0.52 23.71
N LEU A 179 -3.09 0.37 23.64
CA LEU A 179 -3.12 1.69 24.30
C LEU A 179 -3.08 2.78 23.25
N GLN A 180 -3.89 3.82 23.42
CA GLN A 180 -3.88 5.01 22.59
C GLN A 180 -2.85 6.01 23.12
N VAL A 181 -1.59 5.91 22.71
CA VAL A 181 -0.46 6.66 23.30
C VAL A 181 -0.24 8.00 22.58
N PRO A 182 -0.35 9.15 23.25
CA PRO A 182 0.00 10.47 22.69
C PRO A 182 1.47 10.57 22.28
N PRO A 183 1.82 11.44 21.32
CA PRO A 183 3.22 11.68 20.98
C PRO A 183 3.99 12.20 22.21
N LEU A 184 5.19 11.66 22.42
CA LEU A 184 6.14 12.08 23.47
C LEU A 184 5.71 11.80 24.92
N GLN A 185 4.61 11.07 25.14
CA GLN A 185 4.18 10.65 26.48
C GLN A 185 4.54 9.18 26.75
N THR A 186 4.81 8.88 28.02
CA THR A 186 4.97 7.50 28.47
C THR A 186 3.61 6.80 28.50
N PRO A 187 3.52 5.54 28.04
CA PRO A 187 2.29 4.77 28.11
C PRO A 187 1.79 4.65 29.57
N ASN A 188 0.48 4.84 29.78
CA ASN A 188 -0.18 4.67 31.07
C ASN A 188 -1.44 3.79 30.89
N GLU A 189 -1.86 3.08 31.93
CA GLU A 189 -3.04 2.21 31.94
C GLU A 189 -4.34 2.96 31.63
N SER A 190 -4.44 4.25 31.99
CA SER A 190 -5.58 5.10 31.64
C SER A 190 -5.76 5.32 30.13
N MET A 191 -4.76 4.96 29.32
CA MET A 191 -4.79 5.06 27.85
C MET A 191 -5.26 3.76 27.19
N THR A 192 -5.66 2.76 27.97
CA THR A 192 -6.08 1.44 27.46
C THR A 192 -7.38 1.56 26.69
N ILE A 193 -7.37 1.09 25.44
CA ILE A 193 -8.58 0.98 24.61
C ILE A 193 -9.11 -0.46 24.56
N LEU A 194 -8.24 -1.44 24.78
CA LEU A 194 -8.57 -2.85 24.74
C LEU A 194 -7.61 -3.65 25.63
N LEU A 195 -8.18 -4.58 26.39
CA LEU A 195 -7.44 -5.63 27.08
C LEU A 195 -7.99 -6.98 26.62
N SER A 196 -7.11 -7.88 26.16
CA SER A 196 -7.49 -9.23 25.78
C SER A 196 -7.77 -10.10 27.01
N PRO A 197 -8.61 -11.14 26.91
CA PRO A 197 -8.64 -12.21 27.91
C PRO A 197 -7.27 -12.90 28.03
N VAL A 198 -7.06 -13.66 29.11
CA VAL A 198 -5.89 -14.54 29.25
C VAL A 198 -5.94 -15.64 28.19
N LEU A 199 -4.86 -15.77 27.42
CA LEU A 199 -4.69 -16.76 26.36
C LEU A 199 -3.53 -17.70 26.71
N GLN A 200 -3.47 -18.87 26.06
CA GLN A 200 -2.38 -19.84 26.22
C GLN A 200 -1.61 -19.95 24.89
N ALA A 201 -0.28 -20.07 24.97
CA ALA A 201 0.64 -20.18 23.83
C ALA A 201 0.99 -21.64 23.49
#